data_AF-A0A067QE09-F1
#
_entry.id   AF-A0A067QE09-F1
#
_cell.length_a   1.000
_cell.length_b   1.000
_cell.length_c   1.000
_cell.angle_alpha   90.00
_cell.angle_beta   90.00
_cell.angle_gamma   90.00
#
_symmetry.space_group_name_H-M   'P 1'
#
loop_
_entity.id
_entity.type
_entity.pdbx_description
1 polymer ?
#
loop_
_entity_poly.entity_id
_entity_poly.type
_entity_poly.pdbx_seq_one_letter_code
_entity_poly.pdbx_strand_id
1 'polypeptide(L)'
;MTMDEIAAQVFVFFIAGFETSSATMSYCLYELALNPDVQQRVRDEVDTVLQKHGGAITYEAIQEMEYLDKAVAGEIRPYLFNPRPPRVDHYTSLQFTRQCI
;
A
#
# COMPACT_ATOMS: atom_id res chain seq x y z
N MET A 1 36.24 -3.59 -7.25
CA MET A 1 35.39 -3.66 -6.06
C MET A 1 36.28 -3.67 -4.83
N THR A 2 36.79 -2.49 -4.46
CA THR A 2 37.38 -2.23 -3.15
C THR A 2 36.27 -2.02 -2.12
N MET A 3 36.59 -2.05 -0.83
CA MET A 3 35.59 -1.80 0.23
C MET A 3 34.95 -0.42 0.10
N ASP A 4 35.72 0.59 -0.33
CA ASP A 4 35.23 1.96 -0.55
C ASP A 4 34.24 2.02 -1.72
N GLU A 5 34.52 1.29 -2.82
CA GLU A 5 33.59 1.19 -3.95
C GLU A 5 32.28 0.50 -3.55
N ILE A 6 32.35 -0.56 -2.72
CA ILE A 6 31.17 -1.27 -2.22
C ILE A 6 30.34 -0.35 -1.30
N ALA A 7 31.00 0.38 -0.39
CA ALA A 7 30.32 1.32 0.50
C ALA A 7 29.62 2.44 -0.28
N ALA A 8 30.28 3.00 -1.30
CA ALA A 8 29.69 4.02 -2.16
C ALA A 8 28.44 3.50 -2.90
N GLN A 9 28.48 2.27 -3.42
CA GLN A 9 27.33 1.66 -4.10
C GLN A 9 26.15 1.42 -3.15
N VAL A 10 26.40 0.89 -1.94
CA VAL A 10 25.35 0.70 -0.92
C VAL A 10 24.68 2.02 -0.57
N PHE A 11 25.45 3.10 -0.46
CA PHE A 11 24.91 4.44 -0.18
C PHE A 11 24.01 4.95 -1.31
N VAL A 12 24.41 4.72 -2.57
CA VAL A 12 23.59 5.07 -3.75
C VAL A 12 22.27 4.28 -3.75
N PHE A 13 22.31 2.97 -3.49
CA PHE A 13 21.10 2.15 -3.41
C PHE A 13 20.18 2.60 -2.28
N PHE A 14 20.73 2.97 -1.13
CA PHE A 14 19.96 3.49 -0.01
C PHE A 14 19.24 4.78 -0.37
N ILE A 15 19.92 5.76 -0.95
CA ILE A 15 19.30 7.06 -1.32
C ILE A 15 18.23 6.85 -2.38
N ALA A 16 18.53 6.09 -3.45
CA ALA A 16 17.60 5.85 -4.53
C ALA A 16 16.31 5.15 -4.05
N GLY A 17 16.43 4.19 -3.14
CA GLY A 17 15.28 3.51 -2.53
C GLY A 17 14.55 4.38 -1.51
N PHE A 18 15.28 5.19 -0.74
CA PHE A 18 14.72 6.01 0.33
C PHE A 18 13.87 7.16 -0.22
N GLU A 19 14.38 7.93 -1.19
CA GLU A 19 13.66 9.10 -1.71
C GLU A 19 12.31 8.70 -2.33
N THR A 20 12.32 7.65 -3.15
CA THR A 20 11.10 7.13 -3.80
C THR A 20 10.12 6.54 -2.79
N SER A 21 10.59 5.71 -1.86
CA SER A 21 9.74 5.05 -0.87
C SER A 21 9.15 6.05 0.14
N SER A 22 9.95 7.00 0.61
CA SER A 22 9.51 8.04 1.55
C SER A 22 8.47 8.98 0.93
N ALA A 23 8.64 9.34 -0.35
CA ALA A 23 7.63 10.10 -1.09
C ALA A 23 6.32 9.30 -1.20
N THR A 24 6.37 8.04 -1.63
CA THR A 24 5.18 7.17 -1.73
C THR A 24 4.44 7.04 -0.41
N MET A 25 5.15 6.78 0.70
CA MET A 25 4.55 6.70 2.02
C MET A 25 3.91 8.03 2.45
N SER A 26 4.58 9.15 2.19
CA SER A 26 4.07 10.49 2.52
C SER A 26 2.78 10.80 1.77
N TYR A 27 2.73 10.51 0.46
CA TYR A 27 1.52 10.68 -0.34
C TYR A 27 0.39 9.76 0.13
N CYS A 28 0.68 8.48 0.40
CA CYS A 28 -0.32 7.54 0.90
C CYS A 28 -0.94 8.02 2.22
N LEU A 29 -0.10 8.42 3.19
CA LEU A 29 -0.56 8.94 4.48
C LEU A 29 -1.36 10.24 4.34
N TYR A 30 -0.95 11.13 3.43
CA TYR A 30 -1.67 12.37 3.15
C TYR A 30 -3.08 12.09 2.62
N GLU A 31 -3.22 11.20 1.64
CA GLU A 31 -4.52 10.79 1.08
C GLU A 31 -5.41 10.11 2.13
N LEU A 32 -4.84 9.26 3.00
CA LEU A 32 -5.58 8.64 4.10
C LEU A 32 -6.04 9.66 5.15
N ALA A 33 -5.22 10.69 5.44
CA ALA A 33 -5.59 11.74 6.38
C ALA A 33 -6.75 12.62 5.87
N LEU A 34 -6.88 12.77 4.54
CA LEU A 34 -8.00 13.48 3.92
C LEU A 34 -9.29 12.65 3.88
N ASN A 35 -9.20 11.32 3.95
CA ASN A 35 -10.31 10.39 3.79
C ASN A 35 -10.41 9.44 5.00
N PRO A 36 -10.98 9.89 6.13
CA PRO A 36 -11.00 9.16 7.39
C PRO A 36 -11.80 7.85 7.32
N ASP A 37 -12.77 7.75 6.41
CA ASP A 37 -13.54 6.54 6.13
C ASP A 37 -12.65 5.44 5.51
N VAL A 38 -11.82 5.81 4.54
CA VAL A 38 -10.85 4.87 3.95
C VAL A 38 -9.77 4.52 4.94
N GLN A 39 -9.29 5.49 5.73
CA GLN A 39 -8.34 5.23 6.81
C GLN A 39 -8.89 4.23 7.83
N GLN A 40 -10.16 4.35 8.23
CA GLN A 40 -10.77 3.41 9.15
C GLN A 40 -10.82 2.00 8.54
N ARG A 41 -11.21 1.89 7.27
CA ARG A 41 -11.27 0.60 6.57
C ARG A 41 -9.91 -0.10 6.46
N VAL A 42 -8.84 0.65 6.18
CA VAL A 42 -7.46 0.12 6.19
C VAL A 42 -7.09 -0.39 7.58
N ARG A 43 -7.42 0.36 8.64
CA ARG A 43 -7.14 -0.07 10.02
C ARG A 43 -7.93 -1.32 10.39
N ASP A 44 -9.21 -1.39 10.03
CA ASP A 44 -10.05 -2.55 10.29
C ASP A 44 -9.51 -3.81 9.60
N GLU A 45 -8.99 -3.69 8.36
CA GLU A 45 -8.31 -4.78 7.67
C GLU A 45 -7.06 -5.21 8.44
N VAL A 46 -6.19 -4.27 8.79
CA VAL A 46 -4.95 -4.56 9.54
C VAL A 46 -5.26 -5.27 10.85
N ASP A 47 -6.22 -4.77 11.62
CA ASP A 47 -6.61 -5.38 12.89
C ASP A 47 -7.19 -6.79 12.70
N THR A 48 -8.00 -7.00 11.66
CA THR A 48 -8.58 -8.31 11.34
C THR A 48 -7.51 -9.33 10.96
N VAL A 49 -6.56 -8.92 10.11
CA VAL A 49 -5.46 -9.78 9.67
C VAL A 49 -4.52 -10.08 10.84
N LEU A 50 -4.17 -9.09 11.66
CA LEU A 50 -3.34 -9.29 12.84
C LEU A 50 -4.00 -10.23 13.84
N GLN A 51 -5.30 -10.11 14.08
CA GLN A 51 -6.03 -11.05 14.95
C GLN A 51 -5.96 -12.48 14.42
N LYS A 52 -6.06 -12.68 13.10
CA LYS A 52 -5.92 -13.99 12.45
C LYS A 52 -4.51 -14.58 12.63
N HIS A 53 -3.48 -13.75 12.64
CA HIS A 53 -2.07 -14.14 12.81
C HIS A 53 -1.57 -14.07 14.27
N GLY A 54 -2.49 -14.06 15.25
CA GLY A 54 -2.13 -14.08 16.68
C GLY A 54 -1.44 -12.81 17.17
N GLY A 55 -1.67 -11.68 16.51
CA GLY A 55 -1.09 -10.37 16.83
C GLY A 55 0.32 -10.16 16.29
N ALA A 56 0.87 -11.11 15.52
CA ALA A 56 2.19 -11.00 14.93
C ALA A 56 2.13 -10.41 13.52
N ILE A 57 3.04 -9.47 13.23
CA ILE A 57 3.30 -9.01 11.86
C ILE A 57 4.22 -10.03 11.20
N THR A 58 3.63 -11.02 10.55
CA THR A 58 4.35 -12.03 9.74
C THR A 58 4.35 -11.65 8.27
N TYR A 59 5.19 -12.30 7.46
CA TYR A 59 5.19 -12.07 6.01
C TYR A 59 3.83 -12.46 5.40
N GLU A 60 3.26 -13.56 5.88
CA GLU A 60 1.93 -14.05 5.51
C GLU A 60 0.85 -13.04 5.90
N ALA A 61 0.93 -12.42 7.08
CA ALA A 61 0.01 -11.37 7.49
C ALA A 61 0.06 -10.18 6.53
N ILE A 62 1.26 -9.71 6.16
CA ILE A 62 1.40 -8.58 5.23
C ILE A 62 0.82 -8.93 3.85
N GLN A 63 1.05 -10.15 3.36
CA GLN A 63 0.50 -10.59 2.07
C GLN A 63 -1.03 -10.68 2.07
N GLU A 64 -1.67 -10.85 3.22
CA GLU A 64 -3.13 -10.88 3.36
C GLU A 64 -3.77 -9.47 3.46
N MET A 65 -2.98 -8.40 3.60
CA MET A 65 -3.47 -7.01 3.68
C MET A 65 -3.66 -6.40 2.27
N GLU A 66 -4.62 -6.92 1.51
CA GLU A 66 -4.86 -6.54 0.11
C GLU A 66 -5.31 -5.07 -0.05
N TYR A 67 -6.13 -4.56 0.87
CA TYR A 67 -6.62 -3.19 0.79
C TYR A 67 -5.53 -2.17 1.15
N LEU A 68 -4.68 -2.49 2.12
CA LEU A 68 -3.47 -1.70 2.42
C LEU A 68 -2.52 -1.67 1.21
N ASP A 69 -2.29 -2.79 0.55
CA ASP A 69 -1.43 -2.86 -0.65
C ASP A 69 -1.95 -1.94 -1.77
N LYS A 70 -3.26 -1.98 -2.03
CA LYS A 70 -3.93 -1.06 -2.97
C LYS A 70 -3.83 0.41 -2.55
N ALA A 71 -3.84 0.68 -1.24
CA ALA A 71 -3.68 2.02 -0.71
C ALA A 71 -2.26 2.57 -0.97
N VAL A 72 -1.24 1.73 -0.80
CA VAL A 72 0.17 2.08 -1.05
C VAL A 72 0.45 2.20 -2.55
N ALA A 73 -0.13 1.33 -3.38
CA ALA A 73 -0.06 1.43 -4.85
C ALA A 73 -0.79 2.67 -5.40
N GLY A 74 -1.60 3.34 -4.57
CA GLY A 74 -2.35 4.54 -4.95
C GLY A 74 -3.53 4.25 -5.88
N GLU A 75 -3.97 2.99 -5.95
CA GLU A 75 -5.13 2.53 -6.72
C GLU A 75 -6.46 2.95 -6.09
N ILE A 76 -6.46 3.31 -4.80
CA ILE A 76 -7.65 3.79 -4.10
C ILE A 76 -8.05 5.22 -4.47
N ARG A 77 -7.21 5.99 -5.17
CA ARG A 77 -7.46 7.39 -5.55
C ARG A 77 -8.81 7.65 -6.26
N PRO A 78 -9.26 6.82 -7.23
CA PRO A 78 -10.59 6.97 -7.82
C PRO A 78 -11.73 6.77 -6.82
N TYR A 79 -11.50 5.98 -5.77
CA TYR A 79 -12.49 5.66 -4.74
C TYR A 79 -12.54 6.71 -3.63
N LEU A 80 -11.43 7.42 -3.36
CA LEU A 80 -11.40 8.56 -2.41
C LEU A 80 -12.29 9.73 -2.86
N PHE A 81 -12.46 9.94 -4.17
CA PHE A 81 -13.35 10.97 -4.71
C PHE A 81 -14.85 10.64 -4.52
N ASN A 82 -15.21 9.37 -4.32
CA ASN A 82 -16.59 8.96 -4.11
C ASN A 82 -16.77 8.34 -2.71
N PRO A 83 -17.17 9.13 -1.70
CA PRO A 83 -17.32 8.69 -0.30
C PRO A 83 -18.48 7.69 -0.07
N ARG A 84 -19.02 7.09 -1.14
CA ARG A 84 -19.96 5.98 -1.05
C ARG A 84 -19.24 4.71 -1.48
N PRO A 85 -19.31 3.62 -0.70
CA PRO A 85 -18.76 2.36 -1.17
C PRO A 85 -19.46 2.00 -2.48
N PRO A 86 -18.75 1.72 -3.58
CA PRO A 86 -19.34 0.92 -4.61
C PRO A 86 -19.76 -0.37 -3.91
N ARG A 87 -21.05 -0.71 -4.02
CA ARG A 87 -21.48 -2.09 -3.74
C ARG A 87 -20.55 -2.98 -4.55
N VAL A 88 -20.25 -4.16 -4.01
CA VAL A 88 -19.34 -5.12 -4.65
C VAL A 88 -19.99 -5.56 -5.96
N ASP A 89 -19.84 -4.72 -6.98
CA ASP A 89 -20.47 -4.88 -8.26
C ASP A 89 -19.46 -5.65 -9.08
N HIS A 90 -19.91 -6.80 -9.58
CA HIS A 90 -19.15 -7.78 -10.36
C HIS A 90 -18.46 -7.21 -11.62
N TYR A 91 -18.60 -5.90 -11.88
CA TYR A 91 -18.01 -5.16 -12.99
C TYR A 91 -16.60 -4.62 -12.70
N THR A 92 -16.20 -4.44 -11.43
CA THR A 92 -14.88 -3.86 -11.11
C THR A 92 -13.72 -4.85 -11.36
N SER A 93 -13.96 -6.16 -11.28
CA SER A 93 -12.98 -7.18 -11.67
C SER A 93 -12.73 -7.23 -13.19
N LEU A 94 -13.74 -6.90 -14.01
CA LEU A 94 -13.69 -6.96 -15.47
C LEU A 94 -12.98 -5.76 -16.12
N GLN A 95 -12.98 -4.58 -15.47
CA GLN A 95 -12.18 -3.44 -15.94
C GLN A 95 -10.68 -3.68 -15.68
N PHE A 96 -10.34 -4.33 -14.56
CA PHE A 96 -8.94 -4.61 -14.18
C PHE A 96 -8.27 -5.65 -15.09
N THR A 97 -8.98 -6.68 -15.56
CA THR A 97 -8.37 -7.68 -16.47
C THR A 97 -8.08 -7.14 -17.88
N ARG A 98 -8.63 -5.99 -18.26
CA ARG A 98 -8.40 -5.39 -19.58
C ARG A 98 -7.25 -4.38 -19.62
N GLN A 99 -6.63 -4.06 -18.48
CA GLN A 99 -5.54 -3.09 -18.41
C GLN A 99 -4.19 -3.69 -18.01
N CYS A 100 -4.15 -5.02 -17.76
CA CYS A 100 -2.93 -5.79 -17.53
C CYS A 100 -2.60 -6.78 -18.67
N ILE A 101 -3.11 -6.57 -19.89
CA ILE A 101 -2.63 -7.24 -21.11
C ILE A 101 -2.31 -6.18 -22.16
#